data_AF-A0A1A7KJS9-F1
#
_entry.id   AF-A0A1A7KJS9-F1
#
_cell.length_a   1.000
_cell.length_b   1.000
_cell.length_c   1.000
_cell.angle_alpha   90.00
_cell.angle_beta   90.00
_cell.angle_gamma   90.00
#
_symmetry.space_group_name_H-M   'P 1'
#
loop_
_entity.id
_entity.type
_entity.pdbx_description
1 polymer ?
#
loop_
_entity_poly.entity_id
_entity_poly.type
_entity_poly.pdbx_seq_one_letter_code
_entity_poly.pdbx_strand_id
1 'polypeptide(L)'
;MYKKIAGLGFPLFFILPIAGFITALLDIRSKSSAFVYVGFAMLFGYAISFSDPSADSYRYAQSFSRFDNTLDSDAIIALYQNGELRDLYRLLLFYITSIFTTNPKIMYAFAGLVYGIFSYLSLRIFVNERGKYWDVFTFILALVFYTYISLSNINGFRFWTGALIFFYATYNYIIKKRTVGILGILVTPLFHYGFILIVPIMILYRFIHPLFYNKKGVMPVLFYIFIATFAASWFLSTNSINIGFLADSDSLGAAGSRMNSLNTQDMANLVENRRDNSLFLGVQKYFDYGIKIFVFISILFLHKLLKRMKGDKTEYTSFFAFVLFFYSFAFIATSFPSGARFMNIAHLFLLVFLVKNYAIYRARRMKNLIMLALPAFSFSIAFTNFMLPSLILTPTFWYGNFFWTILEGWGFRT
;
A
#
# COMPACT_ATOMS: atom_id res chain seq x y z
N MET A 1 17.85 20.97 -16.78
CA MET A 1 17.13 20.16 -17.78
C MET A 1 15.85 19.54 -17.21
N TYR A 2 15.92 18.67 -16.20
CA TYR A 2 14.73 17.98 -15.62
C TYR A 2 13.56 18.88 -15.21
N LYS A 3 13.80 20.02 -14.55
CA LYS A 3 12.74 20.96 -14.16
C LYS A 3 12.01 21.61 -15.35
N LYS A 4 12.73 21.89 -16.44
CA LYS A 4 12.12 22.46 -17.66
C LYS A 4 11.21 21.43 -18.33
N ILE A 5 11.65 20.16 -18.38
CA ILE A 5 10.85 19.04 -18.90
C ILE A 5 9.63 18.78 -18.00
N ALA A 6 9.81 18.79 -16.67
CA ALA A 6 8.71 18.62 -15.73
C ALA A 6 7.64 19.73 -15.85
N GLY A 7 8.04 20.94 -16.22
CA GLY A 7 7.11 22.05 -16.52
C GLY A 7 6.17 21.79 -17.70
N LEU A 8 6.56 20.90 -18.63
CA LEU A 8 5.68 20.44 -19.71
C LEU A 8 4.62 19.45 -19.23
N GLY A 9 4.73 18.93 -18.00
CA GLY A 9 3.81 17.91 -17.50
C GLY A 9 2.35 18.38 -17.43
N PHE A 10 2.10 19.65 -17.12
CA PHE A 10 0.75 20.20 -17.08
C PHE A 10 0.09 20.27 -18.46
N PRO A 11 0.67 20.91 -19.50
CA PRO A 11 0.06 20.88 -20.83
C PRO A 11 0.02 19.46 -21.42
N LEU A 12 1.06 18.65 -21.19
CA LEU A 12 1.07 17.25 -21.65
C LEU A 12 -0.02 16.41 -20.99
N PHE A 13 -0.42 16.70 -19.75
CA PHE A 13 -1.51 15.98 -19.09
C PHE A 13 -2.82 16.06 -19.88
N PHE A 14 -3.10 17.17 -20.54
CA PHE A 14 -4.32 17.32 -21.35
C PHE A 14 -4.20 16.69 -22.74
N ILE A 15 -3.01 16.70 -23.34
CA ILE A 15 -2.76 16.19 -24.70
C ILE A 15 -2.51 14.67 -24.70
N LEU A 16 -1.67 14.20 -23.78
CA LEU A 16 -1.29 12.80 -23.60
C LEU A 16 -1.03 12.55 -22.10
N PRO A 17 -2.08 12.20 -21.32
CA PRO A 17 -2.03 12.10 -19.86
C PRO A 17 -0.84 11.32 -19.31
N ILE A 18 -0.44 10.23 -19.95
CA ILE A 18 0.71 9.40 -19.55
C ILE A 18 2.03 10.17 -19.68
N ALA A 19 2.23 10.92 -20.76
CA ALA A 19 3.43 11.74 -20.91
C ALA A 19 3.46 12.85 -19.85
N GLY A 20 2.30 13.45 -19.55
CA GLY A 20 2.14 14.38 -18.42
C GLY A 20 2.55 13.75 -17.09
N PHE A 21 2.06 12.55 -16.81
CA PHE A 21 2.40 11.79 -15.60
C PHE A 21 3.90 11.49 -15.51
N ILE A 22 4.51 10.91 -16.54
CA ILE A 22 5.94 10.55 -16.56
C ILE A 22 6.82 11.79 -16.35
N THR A 23 6.50 12.90 -17.00
CA THR A 23 7.25 14.15 -16.84
C THR A 23 7.06 14.77 -15.45
N ALA A 24 5.87 14.65 -14.84
CA ALA A 24 5.63 15.08 -13.47
C ALA A 24 6.50 14.33 -12.45
N LEU A 25 6.83 13.05 -12.70
CA LEU A 25 7.73 12.26 -11.85
C LEU A 25 9.17 12.80 -11.80
N LEU A 26 9.58 13.62 -12.77
CA LEU A 26 10.93 14.23 -12.80
C LEU A 26 11.10 15.36 -11.77
N ASP A 27 10.01 15.99 -11.32
CA ASP A 27 10.03 17.01 -10.27
C ASP A 27 8.85 16.88 -9.28
N ILE A 28 8.80 15.73 -8.59
CA ILE A 28 7.82 15.40 -7.54
C ILE A 28 7.71 16.43 -6.40
N ARG A 29 8.61 17.42 -6.30
CA ARG A 29 8.50 18.45 -5.26
C ARG A 29 7.68 19.66 -5.70
N SER A 30 7.43 19.81 -7.00
CA SER A 30 6.70 20.96 -7.55
C SER A 30 5.19 20.85 -7.34
N LYS A 31 4.51 22.00 -7.19
CA LYS A 31 3.03 22.03 -7.12
C LYS A 31 2.38 21.56 -8.42
N SER A 32 3.00 21.85 -9.56
CA SER A 32 2.54 21.40 -10.88
C SER A 32 2.57 19.88 -10.98
N SER A 33 3.66 19.24 -10.58
CA SER A 33 3.75 17.78 -10.56
C SER A 33 2.76 17.15 -9.58
N ALA A 34 2.49 17.80 -8.44
CA ALA A 34 1.45 17.35 -7.51
C ALA A 34 0.08 17.31 -8.21
N PHE A 35 -0.30 18.40 -8.88
CA PHE A 35 -1.56 18.49 -9.61
C PHE A 35 -1.64 17.42 -10.70
N VAL A 36 -0.61 17.29 -11.53
CA VAL A 36 -0.59 16.32 -12.63
C VAL A 36 -0.64 14.88 -12.11
N TYR A 37 0.10 14.54 -11.06
CA TYR A 37 0.07 13.19 -10.48
C TYR A 37 -1.31 12.84 -9.95
N VAL A 38 -1.92 13.74 -9.17
CA VAL A 38 -3.23 13.52 -8.54
C VAL A 38 -4.34 13.52 -9.59
N GLY A 39 -4.30 14.45 -10.56
CA GLY A 39 -5.24 14.48 -11.68
C GLY A 39 -5.13 13.23 -12.57
N PHE A 40 -3.92 12.74 -12.80
CA PHE A 40 -3.71 11.47 -13.51
C PHE A 40 -4.24 10.27 -12.71
N ALA A 41 -4.09 10.24 -11.38
CA ALA A 41 -4.69 9.19 -10.55
C ALA A 41 -6.23 9.21 -10.57
N MET A 42 -6.83 10.40 -10.59
CA MET A 42 -8.28 10.56 -10.80
C MET A 42 -8.70 10.04 -12.17
N LEU A 43 -7.98 10.41 -13.24
CA LEU A 43 -8.25 9.93 -14.60
C LEU A 43 -8.04 8.41 -14.72
N PHE A 44 -7.02 7.86 -14.06
CA PHE A 44 -6.76 6.43 -13.99
C PHE A 44 -7.94 5.67 -13.39
N GLY A 45 -8.50 6.18 -12.27
CA GLY A 45 -9.72 5.62 -11.69
C GLY A 45 -10.89 5.66 -12.68
N TYR A 46 -11.11 6.81 -13.30
CA TYR A 46 -12.18 6.99 -14.30
C TYR A 46 -12.06 6.02 -15.49
N ALA A 47 -10.84 5.74 -15.93
CA ALA A 47 -10.54 4.91 -17.09
C ALA A 47 -10.65 3.39 -16.84
N ILE A 48 -11.00 2.95 -15.63
CA ILE A 48 -11.21 1.53 -15.36
C ILE A 48 -12.36 0.98 -16.24
N SER A 49 -12.12 -0.15 -16.91
CA SER A 49 -13.03 -0.74 -17.91
C SER A 49 -14.21 -1.49 -17.30
N PHE A 50 -14.05 -2.04 -16.10
CA PHE A 50 -15.00 -2.95 -15.46
C PHE A 50 -15.38 -4.16 -16.34
N SER A 51 -14.44 -4.67 -17.12
CA SER A 51 -14.67 -5.81 -18.02
C SER A 51 -14.34 -7.18 -17.42
N ASP A 52 -13.55 -7.22 -16.33
CA ASP A 52 -13.07 -8.46 -15.72
C ASP A 52 -13.81 -8.75 -14.39
N PRO A 53 -14.67 -9.78 -14.32
CA PRO A 53 -15.40 -10.16 -13.10
C PRO A 53 -14.50 -10.57 -11.93
N SER A 54 -13.25 -10.95 -12.19
CA SER A 54 -12.28 -11.30 -11.15
C SER A 54 -11.73 -10.06 -10.43
N ALA A 55 -11.78 -8.89 -11.07
CA ALA A 55 -11.29 -7.64 -10.53
C ALA A 55 -12.17 -7.13 -9.38
N ASP A 56 -11.53 -6.55 -8.36
CA ASP A 56 -12.24 -5.86 -7.28
C ASP A 56 -13.11 -4.73 -7.82
N SER A 57 -12.64 -4.05 -8.88
CA SER A 57 -13.34 -2.92 -9.47
C SER A 57 -14.65 -3.27 -10.13
N TYR A 58 -14.73 -4.42 -10.79
CA TYR A 58 -15.99 -4.93 -11.32
C TYR A 58 -17.03 -5.08 -10.21
N ARG A 59 -16.66 -5.74 -9.11
CA ARG A 59 -17.56 -5.99 -7.98
C ARG A 59 -18.02 -4.69 -7.30
N TYR A 60 -17.13 -3.72 -7.15
CA TYR A 60 -17.50 -2.42 -6.58
C TYR A 60 -18.37 -1.60 -7.52
N ALA A 61 -18.10 -1.62 -8.83
CA ALA A 61 -18.94 -0.96 -9.83
C ALA A 61 -20.37 -1.53 -9.83
N GLN A 62 -20.50 -2.86 -9.81
CA GLN A 62 -21.81 -3.51 -9.75
C GLN A 62 -22.54 -3.19 -8.43
N SER A 63 -21.82 -3.16 -7.31
CA SER A 63 -22.41 -2.78 -6.01
C SER A 63 -22.87 -1.32 -6.00
N PHE A 64 -22.13 -0.41 -6.64
CA PHE A 64 -22.49 1.00 -6.76
C PHE A 64 -23.71 1.21 -7.66
N SER A 65 -23.79 0.48 -8.79
CA SER A 65 -24.93 0.58 -9.71
C SER A 65 -26.28 0.19 -9.08
N ARG A 66 -26.23 -0.63 -8.03
CA ARG A 66 -27.39 -1.10 -7.24
C ARG A 66 -27.53 -0.37 -5.91
N PHE A 67 -26.67 0.62 -5.64
CA PHE A 67 -26.67 1.33 -4.37
C PHE A 67 -27.86 2.29 -4.33
N ASP A 68 -28.75 2.06 -3.38
CA ASP A 68 -29.87 2.95 -3.11
C ASP A 68 -29.43 4.04 -2.11
N ASN A 69 -29.46 5.29 -2.57
CA ASN A 69 -29.06 6.44 -1.77
C ASN A 69 -30.23 7.09 -1.02
N THR A 70 -31.43 6.50 -1.11
CA THR A 70 -32.60 6.88 -0.32
C THR A 70 -32.65 6.20 1.05
N LEU A 71 -31.70 5.29 1.34
CA LEU A 71 -31.54 4.69 2.66
C LEU A 71 -31.35 5.78 3.72
N ASP A 72 -32.19 5.77 4.75
CA ASP A 72 -32.03 6.66 5.90
C ASP A 72 -30.78 6.30 6.72
N SER A 73 -30.41 7.20 7.64
CA SER A 73 -29.24 7.00 8.50
C SER A 73 -29.34 5.74 9.35
N ASP A 74 -30.54 5.33 9.75
CA ASP A 74 -30.77 4.19 10.63
C ASP A 74 -30.58 2.88 9.87
N ALA A 75 -31.04 2.80 8.61
CA ALA A 75 -30.79 1.69 7.70
C ALA A 75 -29.29 1.57 7.39
N ILE A 76 -28.59 2.68 7.17
CA ILE A 76 -27.14 2.69 6.96
C ILE A 76 -26.39 2.21 8.21
N ILE A 77 -26.79 2.67 9.41
CA ILE A 77 -26.21 2.24 10.68
C ILE A 77 -26.49 0.75 10.89
N ALA A 78 -27.70 0.27 10.63
CA ALA A 78 -28.08 -1.14 10.74
C ALA A 78 -27.25 -2.02 9.79
N LEU A 79 -27.08 -1.61 8.54
CA LEU A 79 -26.22 -2.30 7.57
C LEU A 79 -24.75 -2.35 8.02
N TYR A 80 -24.26 -1.29 8.67
CA TYR A 80 -22.90 -1.27 9.24
C TYR A 80 -22.79 -2.20 10.46
N GLN A 81 -23.76 -2.15 11.39
CA GLN A 81 -23.81 -2.99 12.59
C GLN A 81 -23.96 -4.48 12.26
N ASN A 82 -24.73 -4.81 11.21
CA ASN A 82 -24.91 -6.17 10.70
C ASN A 82 -23.72 -6.67 9.88
N GLY A 83 -22.70 -5.83 9.64
CA GLY A 83 -21.50 -6.20 8.89
C GLY A 83 -21.68 -6.26 7.35
N GLU A 84 -22.83 -5.82 6.85
CA GLU A 84 -23.14 -5.73 5.41
C GLU A 84 -22.39 -4.56 4.76
N LEU A 85 -22.25 -3.45 5.48
CA LEU A 85 -21.41 -2.30 5.12
C LEU A 85 -20.03 -2.42 5.77
N ARG A 86 -19.13 -3.10 5.04
CA ARG A 86 -17.82 -3.53 5.54
C ARG A 86 -16.82 -2.42 5.88
N ASP A 87 -16.88 -1.28 5.20
CA ASP A 87 -15.92 -0.18 5.36
C ASP A 87 -16.60 1.19 5.11
N LEU A 88 -16.47 2.13 6.04
CA LEU A 88 -17.13 3.45 6.01
C LEU A 88 -16.71 4.28 4.78
N TYR A 89 -15.42 4.22 4.40
CA TYR A 89 -14.92 4.95 3.23
C TYR A 89 -15.66 4.59 1.93
N ARG A 90 -15.94 3.29 1.70
CA ARG A 90 -16.70 2.86 0.52
C ARG A 90 -18.12 3.41 0.55
N LEU A 91 -18.76 3.35 1.72
CA LEU A 91 -20.11 3.85 1.90
C LEU A 91 -20.19 5.35 1.61
N LEU A 92 -19.31 6.16 2.21
CA LEU A 92 -19.28 7.60 2.00
C LEU A 92 -19.04 7.94 0.53
N LEU A 93 -18.13 7.21 -0.12
CA LEU A 93 -17.86 7.39 -1.54
C LEU A 93 -19.10 7.07 -2.40
N PHE A 94 -19.79 5.95 -2.12
CA PHE A 94 -21.02 5.57 -2.83
C PHE A 94 -22.12 6.61 -2.59
N TYR A 95 -22.36 6.98 -1.35
CA TYR A 95 -23.37 7.97 -0.99
C TYR A 95 -23.12 9.31 -1.68
N ILE A 96 -21.92 9.89 -1.51
CA ILE A 96 -21.60 11.21 -2.10
C ILE A 96 -21.75 11.19 -3.62
N THR A 97 -21.28 10.13 -4.29
CA THR A 97 -21.31 10.08 -5.76
C THR A 97 -22.69 9.73 -6.32
N SER A 98 -23.47 8.91 -5.63
CA SER A 98 -24.84 8.55 -6.02
C SER A 98 -25.82 9.72 -6.00
N ILE A 99 -25.55 10.79 -5.22
CA ILE A 99 -26.36 12.03 -5.20
C ILE A 99 -26.52 12.62 -6.62
N PHE A 100 -25.50 12.51 -7.47
CA PHE A 100 -25.51 13.17 -8.78
C PHE A 100 -25.21 12.24 -9.96
N THR A 101 -24.89 10.96 -9.74
CA THR A 101 -24.64 10.01 -10.83
C THR A 101 -24.72 8.54 -10.39
N THR A 102 -25.14 7.67 -11.30
CA THR A 102 -25.05 6.21 -11.15
C THR A 102 -23.87 5.61 -11.92
N ASN A 103 -23.05 6.44 -12.58
CA ASN A 103 -21.91 5.97 -13.38
C ASN A 103 -20.71 5.61 -12.48
N PRO A 104 -20.30 4.33 -12.40
CA PRO A 104 -19.20 3.90 -11.54
C PRO A 104 -17.84 4.45 -11.96
N LYS A 105 -17.65 4.90 -13.21
CA LYS A 105 -16.40 5.58 -13.62
C LYS A 105 -16.21 6.88 -12.84
N ILE A 106 -17.28 7.63 -12.58
CA ILE A 106 -17.22 8.85 -11.79
C ILE A 106 -16.90 8.50 -10.33
N MET A 107 -17.55 7.49 -9.75
CA MET A 107 -17.25 6.99 -8.41
C MET A 107 -15.76 6.61 -8.26
N TYR A 108 -15.22 5.91 -9.25
CA TYR A 108 -13.81 5.53 -9.29
C TYR A 108 -12.86 6.70 -9.52
N ALA A 109 -13.27 7.76 -10.20
CA ALA A 109 -12.49 8.99 -10.31
C ALA A 109 -12.28 9.63 -8.92
N PHE A 110 -13.33 9.71 -8.11
CA PHE A 110 -13.22 10.19 -6.73
C PHE A 110 -12.35 9.25 -5.86
N ALA A 111 -12.48 7.92 -6.01
CA ALA A 111 -11.57 6.98 -5.35
C ALA A 111 -10.11 7.22 -5.75
N GLY A 112 -9.85 7.41 -7.05
CA GLY A 112 -8.54 7.68 -7.62
C GLY A 112 -7.95 9.02 -7.17
N LEU A 113 -8.79 10.04 -6.98
CA LEU A 113 -8.40 11.33 -6.43
C LEU A 113 -7.84 11.19 -5.00
N VAL A 114 -8.60 10.57 -4.11
CA VAL A 114 -8.18 10.36 -2.71
C VAL A 114 -6.94 9.47 -2.64
N TYR A 115 -6.93 8.36 -3.39
CA TYR A 115 -5.77 7.47 -3.50
C TYR A 115 -4.53 8.22 -4.00
N GLY A 116 -4.68 9.01 -5.07
CA GLY A 116 -3.63 9.77 -5.71
C GLY A 116 -2.95 10.76 -4.77
N ILE A 117 -3.71 11.45 -3.92
CA ILE A 117 -3.17 12.35 -2.89
C ILE A 117 -2.22 11.60 -1.96
N PHE A 118 -2.65 10.49 -1.37
CA PHE A 118 -1.81 9.74 -0.42
C PHE A 118 -0.67 8.96 -1.10
N SER A 119 -0.86 8.52 -2.34
CA SER A 119 0.19 7.90 -3.15
C SER A 119 1.30 8.91 -3.45
N TYR A 120 0.93 10.12 -3.87
CA TYR A 120 1.87 11.23 -4.08
C TYR A 120 2.61 11.63 -2.79
N LEU A 121 1.89 11.76 -1.67
CA LEU A 121 2.51 12.08 -0.38
C LEU A 121 3.48 11.00 0.09
N SER A 122 3.16 9.72 -0.16
CA SER A 122 4.04 8.58 0.12
C SER A 122 5.29 8.61 -0.77
N LEU A 123 5.14 8.90 -2.07
CA LEU A 123 6.26 9.08 -2.99
C LEU A 123 7.16 10.25 -2.58
N ARG A 124 6.58 11.34 -2.08
CA ARG A 124 7.33 12.47 -1.53
C ARG A 124 8.20 12.09 -0.33
N ILE A 125 7.76 11.18 0.54
CA ILE A 125 8.60 10.66 1.63
C ILE A 125 9.86 10.03 1.05
N PHE A 126 9.71 9.14 0.07
CA PHE A 126 10.84 8.49 -0.59
C PHE A 126 11.81 9.51 -1.21
N VAL A 127 11.29 10.46 -2.00
CA VAL A 127 12.09 11.49 -2.67
C VAL A 127 12.80 12.43 -1.68
N ASN A 128 12.21 12.66 -0.50
CA ASN A 128 12.83 13.47 0.54
C ASN A 128 13.99 12.72 1.21
N GLU A 129 13.78 11.46 1.60
CA GLU A 129 14.81 10.66 2.27
C GLU A 129 15.96 10.25 1.33
N ARG A 130 15.69 10.15 0.03
CA ARG A 130 16.71 10.01 -1.01
C ARG A 130 17.65 11.22 -1.10
N GLY A 131 17.19 12.41 -0.72
CA GLY A 131 17.94 13.65 -0.85
C GLY A 131 18.16 14.09 -2.30
N LYS A 132 19.37 14.59 -2.60
CA LYS A 132 19.74 15.18 -3.90
C LYS A 132 20.16 14.17 -4.97
N TYR A 133 20.24 12.89 -4.62
CA TYR A 133 20.89 11.89 -5.46
C TYR A 133 19.88 11.16 -6.33
N TRP A 134 20.19 11.04 -7.62
CA TRP A 134 19.38 10.33 -8.60
C TRP A 134 20.31 9.57 -9.54
N ASP A 135 20.53 8.30 -9.23
CA ASP A 135 21.28 7.34 -10.03
C ASP A 135 20.47 6.05 -10.22
N VAL A 136 21.02 5.10 -10.97
CA VAL A 136 20.37 3.82 -11.28
C VAL A 136 19.92 3.06 -10.03
N PHE A 137 20.64 3.15 -8.91
CA PHE A 137 20.31 2.43 -7.68
C PHE A 137 19.12 3.07 -6.98
N THR A 138 19.09 4.41 -6.91
CA THR A 138 17.91 5.12 -6.41
C THR A 138 16.68 4.93 -7.30
N PHE A 139 16.88 4.78 -8.61
CA PHE A 139 15.82 4.48 -9.56
C PHE A 139 15.25 3.08 -9.34
N ILE A 140 16.09 2.05 -9.15
CA ILE A 140 15.64 0.69 -8.82
C ILE A 140 14.80 0.70 -7.53
N LEU A 141 15.27 1.36 -6.47
CA LEU A 141 14.51 1.48 -5.23
C LEU A 141 13.19 2.24 -5.44
N ALA A 142 13.18 3.30 -6.27
CA ALA A 142 11.98 4.06 -6.58
C ALA A 142 10.96 3.22 -7.35
N LEU A 143 11.41 2.38 -8.31
CA LEU A 143 10.57 1.48 -9.07
C LEU A 143 9.90 0.45 -8.16
N VAL A 144 10.68 -0.20 -7.28
CA VAL A 144 10.14 -1.18 -6.31
C VAL A 144 9.20 -0.49 -5.32
N PHE A 145 9.54 0.72 -4.84
CA PHE A 145 8.68 1.49 -3.96
C PHE A 145 7.36 1.86 -4.64
N TYR A 146 7.42 2.29 -5.90
CA TYR A 146 6.25 2.64 -6.69
C TYR A 146 5.30 1.46 -6.87
N THR A 147 5.80 0.23 -7.04
CA THR A 147 4.96 -0.99 -7.11
C THR A 147 3.94 -1.08 -5.96
N TYR A 148 4.34 -0.70 -4.75
CA TYR A 148 3.47 -0.77 -3.57
C TYR A 148 2.56 0.45 -3.37
N ILE A 149 2.80 1.53 -4.11
CA ILE A 149 1.94 2.73 -4.13
C ILE A 149 1.30 2.97 -5.51
N SER A 150 1.37 1.96 -6.38
CA SER A 150 1.00 2.05 -7.79
C SER A 150 -0.47 2.38 -7.97
N LEU A 151 -0.78 3.20 -8.96
CA LEU A 151 -2.15 3.61 -9.27
C LEU A 151 -3.06 2.42 -9.63
N SER A 152 -2.49 1.30 -10.09
CA SER A 152 -3.23 0.04 -10.32
C SER A 152 -3.98 -0.46 -9.09
N ASN A 153 -3.50 -0.12 -7.89
CA ASN A 153 -4.13 -0.49 -6.63
C ASN A 153 -5.45 0.26 -6.37
N ILE A 154 -5.78 1.29 -7.16
CA ILE A 154 -7.11 1.91 -7.18
C ILE A 154 -8.20 0.86 -7.45
N ASN A 155 -7.89 -0.20 -8.21
CA ASN A 155 -8.75 -1.37 -8.41
C ASN A 155 -9.39 -1.85 -7.10
N GLY A 156 -8.57 -2.02 -6.05
CA GLY A 156 -8.96 -2.43 -4.71
C GLY A 156 -8.89 -1.28 -3.69
N PHE A 157 -9.40 -0.09 -4.03
CA PHE A 157 -9.11 1.17 -3.33
C PHE A 157 -9.27 1.15 -1.81
N ARG A 158 -10.14 0.32 -1.23
CA ARG A 158 -10.43 0.31 0.22
C ARG A 158 -9.18 0.08 1.07
N PHE A 159 -8.59 -1.11 0.93
CA PHE A 159 -7.38 -1.46 1.67
C PHE A 159 -6.21 -0.57 1.27
N TRP A 160 -6.01 -0.35 -0.03
CA TRP A 160 -4.81 0.31 -0.51
C TRP A 160 -4.77 1.81 -0.18
N THR A 161 -5.92 2.51 -0.20
CA THR A 161 -5.98 3.90 0.29
C THR A 161 -5.67 3.95 1.78
N GLY A 162 -6.29 3.06 2.57
CA GLY A 162 -5.97 2.92 4.00
C GLY A 162 -4.49 2.62 4.26
N ALA A 163 -3.86 1.78 3.45
CA ALA A 163 -2.44 1.43 3.56
C ALA A 163 -1.52 2.63 3.31
N LEU A 164 -1.83 3.47 2.32
CA LEU A 164 -1.05 4.68 2.02
C LEU A 164 -1.22 5.74 3.11
N ILE A 165 -2.45 5.94 3.60
CA ILE A 165 -2.71 6.83 4.75
C ILE A 165 -1.93 6.33 5.96
N PHE A 166 -2.04 5.04 6.27
CA PHE A 166 -1.35 4.42 7.39
C PHE A 166 0.17 4.56 7.28
N PHE A 167 0.75 4.29 6.11
CA PHE A 167 2.18 4.44 5.86
C PHE A 167 2.63 5.89 6.07
N TYR A 168 1.96 6.85 5.41
CA TYR A 168 2.28 8.27 5.51
C TYR A 168 2.13 8.80 6.94
N ALA A 169 1.04 8.44 7.61
CA ALA A 169 0.72 8.85 8.97
C ALA A 169 1.71 8.27 9.99
N THR A 170 2.00 6.97 9.90
CA THR A 170 2.95 6.27 10.76
C THR A 170 4.38 6.79 10.56
N TYR A 171 4.79 7.05 9.32
CA TYR A 171 6.07 7.69 9.04
C TYR A 171 6.18 9.05 9.74
N ASN A 172 5.15 9.89 9.64
CA ASN A 172 5.16 11.20 10.30
C ASN A 172 5.13 11.08 11.83
N TYR A 173 4.30 10.18 12.38
CA TYR A 173 4.09 10.03 13.81
C TYR A 173 5.27 9.36 14.53
N ILE A 174 5.72 8.21 14.02
CA ILE A 174 6.76 7.40 14.66
C ILE A 174 8.14 7.89 14.24
N ILE A 175 8.42 7.98 12.94
CA ILE A 175 9.77 8.26 12.42
C ILE A 175 10.10 9.74 12.54
N LYS A 176 9.21 10.64 12.10
CA LYS A 176 9.41 12.10 12.20
C LYS A 176 8.92 12.71 13.51
N LYS A 177 8.32 11.92 14.41
CA LYS A 177 7.86 12.34 15.73
C LYS A 177 6.84 13.49 15.72
N ARG A 178 6.07 13.65 14.63
CA ARG A 178 5.02 14.67 14.46
C ARG A 178 3.67 14.14 14.94
N THR A 179 3.12 14.72 15.99
CA THR A 179 1.89 14.25 16.65
C THR A 179 0.67 14.19 15.73
N VAL A 180 0.56 15.12 14.77
CA VAL A 180 -0.54 15.16 13.78
C VAL A 180 -0.70 13.83 13.02
N GLY A 181 0.36 13.04 12.88
CA GLY A 181 0.28 11.72 12.25
C GLY A 181 -0.63 10.73 12.98
N ILE A 182 -0.92 10.91 14.28
CA ILE A 182 -1.81 10.01 15.02
C ILE A 182 -3.24 10.00 14.44
N LEU A 183 -3.75 11.16 14.01
CA LEU A 183 -5.09 11.27 13.42
C LEU A 183 -5.20 10.42 12.16
N GLY A 184 -4.16 10.42 11.33
CA GLY A 184 -4.10 9.58 10.14
C GLY A 184 -4.09 8.08 10.47
N ILE A 185 -3.42 7.66 11.56
CA ILE A 185 -3.44 6.27 12.01
C ILE A 185 -4.84 5.89 12.51
N LEU A 186 -5.48 6.73 13.32
CA LEU A 186 -6.80 6.45 13.91
C LEU A 186 -7.92 6.34 12.88
N VAL A 187 -7.79 7.02 11.73
CA VAL A 187 -8.79 7.02 10.67
C VAL A 187 -8.69 5.79 9.75
N THR A 188 -7.56 5.06 9.72
CA THR A 188 -7.38 3.95 8.76
C THR A 188 -8.37 2.78 8.91
N PRO A 189 -8.91 2.44 10.10
CA PRO A 189 -9.99 1.45 10.21
C PRO A 189 -11.27 1.86 9.46
N LEU A 190 -11.52 3.16 9.28
CA LEU A 190 -12.66 3.66 8.50
C LEU A 190 -12.49 3.39 6.99
N PHE A 191 -11.23 3.33 6.54
CA PHE A 191 -10.89 2.97 5.15
C PHE A 191 -10.95 1.47 4.94
N HIS A 192 -10.43 0.70 5.89
CA HIS A 192 -10.52 -0.74 5.87
C HIS A 192 -10.47 -1.37 7.26
N TYR A 193 -11.42 -2.25 7.56
CA TYR A 193 -11.52 -2.94 8.85
C TYR A 193 -10.22 -3.66 9.29
N GLY A 194 -9.42 -4.14 8.34
CA GLY A 194 -8.16 -4.83 8.63
C GLY A 194 -7.17 -3.99 9.46
N PHE A 195 -7.30 -2.66 9.45
CA PHE A 195 -6.45 -1.78 10.25
C PHE A 195 -6.81 -1.74 11.75
N ILE A 196 -7.96 -2.29 12.16
CA ILE A 196 -8.41 -2.24 13.56
C ILE A 196 -7.39 -2.86 14.53
N LEU A 197 -6.69 -3.92 14.11
CA LEU A 197 -5.70 -4.62 14.93
C LEU A 197 -4.36 -3.86 15.02
N ILE A 198 -3.93 -3.22 13.94
CA ILE A 198 -2.62 -2.56 13.89
C ILE A 198 -2.63 -1.18 14.56
N VAL A 199 -3.79 -0.51 14.65
CA VAL A 199 -3.88 0.81 15.27
C VAL A 199 -3.48 0.80 16.75
N PRO A 200 -4.04 -0.06 17.63
CA PRO A 200 -3.60 -0.15 19.03
C PRO A 200 -2.13 -0.54 19.16
N ILE A 201 -1.66 -1.46 18.31
CA ILE A 201 -0.26 -1.90 18.26
C ILE A 201 0.68 -0.72 17.94
N MET A 202 0.28 0.15 17.01
CA MET A 202 1.06 1.34 16.66
C MET A 202 1.08 2.40 17.75
N ILE A 203 -0.04 2.58 18.44
CA ILE A 203 -0.13 3.49 19.59
C ILE A 203 0.78 2.97 20.71
N LEU A 204 0.68 1.68 21.04
CA LEU A 204 1.53 1.04 22.04
C LEU A 204 3.01 1.16 21.67
N TYR A 205 3.37 0.89 20.40
CA TYR A 205 4.74 1.03 19.91
C TYR A 205 5.30 2.42 20.22
N ARG A 206 4.52 3.50 20.06
CA ARG A 206 5.01 4.86 20.36
C ARG A 206 5.49 5.00 21.80
N PHE A 207 4.85 4.37 22.77
CA PHE A 207 5.24 4.46 24.17
C PHE A 207 6.46 3.58 24.48
N ILE A 208 6.52 2.38 23.90
CA ILE A 208 7.60 1.42 24.19
C ILE A 208 8.82 1.54 23.26
N HIS A 209 8.73 2.27 22.14
CA HIS A 209 9.81 2.34 21.16
C HIS A 209 11.17 2.77 21.73
N PRO A 210 11.30 3.68 22.73
CA PRO A 210 12.61 4.06 23.24
C PRO A 210 13.33 2.90 23.94
N LEU A 211 12.60 1.87 24.36
CA LEU A 211 13.17 0.66 24.97
C LEU A 211 13.85 -0.24 23.93
N PHE A 212 13.56 -0.07 22.64
CA PHE A 212 14.04 -0.96 21.59
C PHE A 212 15.31 -0.49 20.87
N TYR A 213 15.82 0.69 21.16
CA TYR A 213 17.04 1.20 20.53
C TYR A 213 17.78 2.17 21.44
N ASN A 214 19.07 2.33 21.17
CA ASN A 214 19.88 3.40 21.74
C ASN A 214 20.91 3.90 20.72
N LYS A 215 21.85 4.74 21.17
CA LYS A 215 22.94 5.29 20.34
C LYS A 215 23.86 4.20 19.75
N LYS A 216 23.98 3.03 20.41
CA LYS A 216 24.83 1.92 19.95
C LYS A 216 24.14 1.09 18.86
N GLY A 217 22.83 0.91 18.93
CA GLY A 217 22.08 0.07 18.01
C GLY A 217 20.67 -0.25 18.46
N VAL A 218 20.02 -1.17 17.74
CA VAL A 218 18.75 -1.79 18.15
C VAL A 218 19.02 -2.84 19.23
N MET A 219 18.08 -2.98 20.17
CA MET A 219 18.17 -3.97 21.24
C MET A 219 18.14 -5.41 20.69
N PRO A 220 18.96 -6.34 21.24
CA PRO A 220 19.00 -7.72 20.78
C PRO A 220 17.63 -8.40 20.78
N VAL A 221 16.81 -8.15 21.81
CA VAL A 221 15.47 -8.75 21.94
C VAL A 221 14.61 -8.52 20.70
N LEU A 222 14.55 -7.28 20.19
CA LEU A 222 13.75 -6.96 19.01
C LEU A 222 14.31 -7.62 17.75
N PHE A 223 15.64 -7.71 17.64
CA PHE A 223 16.27 -8.41 16.53
C PHE A 223 15.95 -9.91 16.55
N TYR A 224 15.99 -10.57 17.71
CA TYR A 224 15.62 -11.98 17.83
C TYR A 224 14.12 -12.23 17.63
N ILE A 225 13.24 -11.31 18.06
CA ILE A 225 11.81 -11.36 17.71
C ILE A 225 11.63 -11.34 16.19
N PHE A 226 12.37 -10.48 15.48
CA PHE A 226 12.38 -10.48 14.02
C PHE A 226 12.85 -11.82 13.43
N ILE A 227 13.95 -12.39 13.93
CA ILE A 227 14.44 -13.70 13.43
C ILE A 227 13.40 -14.81 13.68
N ALA A 228 12.80 -14.85 14.88
CA ALA A 228 11.80 -15.85 15.24
C ALA A 228 10.54 -15.74 14.38
N THR A 229 10.00 -14.53 14.20
CA THR A 229 8.83 -14.27 13.35
C THR A 229 9.11 -14.51 11.87
N PHE A 230 10.30 -14.15 11.38
CA PHE A 230 10.74 -14.51 10.03
C PHE A 230 10.78 -16.03 9.84
N ALA A 231 11.42 -16.77 10.76
CA ALA A 231 11.50 -18.23 10.70
C ALA A 231 10.10 -18.87 10.74
N ALA A 232 9.23 -18.42 11.65
CA ALA A 232 7.85 -18.88 11.74
C ALA A 232 7.09 -18.65 10.42
N SER A 233 7.32 -17.54 9.71
CA SER A 233 6.65 -17.24 8.44
C SER A 233 6.94 -18.21 7.29
N TRP A 234 7.92 -19.11 7.43
CA TRP A 234 8.19 -20.17 6.46
C TRP A 234 7.31 -21.41 6.67
N PHE A 235 6.84 -21.63 7.89
CA PHE A 235 6.09 -22.82 8.29
C PHE A 235 4.61 -22.52 8.55
N LEU A 236 4.28 -21.31 8.99
CA LEU A 236 2.91 -20.91 9.25
C LEU A 236 2.16 -20.63 7.94
N SER A 237 1.05 -21.34 7.74
CA SER A 237 0.08 -21.07 6.68
C SER A 237 -0.94 -19.99 7.10
N THR A 238 -1.70 -19.48 6.15
CA THR A 238 -2.89 -18.66 6.45
C THR A 238 -3.85 -19.47 7.34
N ASN A 239 -4.40 -18.86 8.37
CA ASN A 239 -5.27 -19.47 9.39
C ASN A 239 -4.57 -20.42 10.38
N SER A 240 -3.23 -20.43 10.43
CA SER A 240 -2.50 -21.23 11.41
C SER A 240 -2.68 -20.75 12.85
N ILE A 241 -3.13 -19.51 13.06
CA ILE A 241 -3.41 -18.94 14.38
C ILE A 241 -4.92 -18.73 14.48
N ASN A 242 -5.57 -19.53 15.34
CA ASN A 242 -6.99 -19.37 15.61
C ASN A 242 -7.20 -18.14 16.52
N ILE A 243 -7.84 -17.11 15.97
CA ILE A 243 -8.25 -15.89 16.69
C ILE A 243 -9.75 -15.88 17.03
N GLY A 244 -10.41 -17.04 16.95
CA GLY A 244 -11.82 -17.22 17.31
C GLY A 244 -12.13 -16.78 18.74
N PHE A 245 -11.15 -16.86 19.67
CA PHE A 245 -11.30 -16.32 21.02
C PHE A 245 -11.57 -14.82 21.07
N LEU A 246 -11.13 -14.04 20.07
CA LEU A 246 -11.50 -12.62 19.94
C LEU A 246 -12.94 -12.50 19.45
N ALA A 247 -13.37 -13.38 18.54
CA ALA A 247 -14.70 -13.37 17.97
C ALA A 247 -15.80 -13.82 18.94
N ASP A 248 -15.47 -14.64 19.94
CA ASP A 248 -16.37 -15.10 21.00
C ASP A 248 -16.66 -14.02 22.06
N SER A 249 -15.99 -12.87 21.97
CA SER A 249 -16.32 -11.71 22.80
C SER A 249 -17.45 -10.91 22.14
N ASP A 250 -18.62 -10.87 22.79
CA ASP A 250 -19.78 -10.04 22.38
C ASP A 250 -19.42 -8.57 22.12
N SER A 251 -18.28 -8.10 22.63
CA SER A 251 -17.76 -6.76 22.44
C SER A 251 -17.26 -6.44 21.03
N LEU A 252 -17.02 -7.44 20.16
CA LEU A 252 -16.55 -7.23 18.77
C LEU A 252 -17.65 -7.30 17.71
N GLY A 253 -18.87 -7.74 18.05
CA GLY A 253 -20.04 -7.74 17.16
C GLY A 253 -19.77 -8.28 15.74
N ALA A 254 -20.13 -7.50 14.71
CA ALA A 254 -19.88 -7.83 13.29
C ALA A 254 -18.40 -8.05 12.92
N ALA A 255 -17.45 -7.53 13.69
CA ALA A 255 -16.03 -7.80 13.48
C ALA A 255 -15.65 -9.22 13.93
N GLY A 256 -16.26 -9.71 15.01
CA GLY A 256 -16.10 -11.08 15.52
C GLY A 256 -16.66 -12.12 14.56
N SER A 257 -17.91 -11.95 14.11
CA SER A 257 -18.55 -12.88 13.16
C SER A 257 -17.77 -13.04 11.84
N ARG A 258 -17.13 -11.96 11.37
CA ARG A 258 -16.26 -11.97 10.19
C ARG A 258 -14.91 -12.63 10.42
N MET A 259 -14.33 -12.43 11.60
CA MET A 259 -13.10 -13.09 11.98
C MET A 259 -13.31 -14.61 12.00
N ASN A 260 -14.47 -15.07 12.48
CA ASN A 260 -14.88 -16.48 12.42
C ASN A 260 -15.10 -16.97 10.98
N SER A 261 -15.79 -16.21 10.12
CA SER A 261 -16.03 -16.65 8.73
C SER A 261 -14.78 -16.73 7.87
N LEU A 262 -13.74 -15.94 8.18
CA LEU A 262 -12.46 -15.98 7.47
C LEU A 262 -11.49 -17.05 8.01
N ASN A 263 -11.67 -17.49 9.26
CA ASN A 263 -10.86 -18.53 9.91
C ASN A 263 -11.40 -19.95 9.68
N THR A 264 -12.42 -20.13 8.84
CA THR A 264 -12.94 -21.48 8.56
C THR A 264 -11.95 -22.31 7.75
N GLN A 265 -11.96 -23.62 8.00
CA GLN A 265 -11.16 -24.60 7.25
C GLN A 265 -11.48 -24.56 5.75
N ASP A 266 -12.75 -24.31 5.39
CA ASP A 266 -13.19 -24.19 4.00
C ASP A 266 -12.55 -23.02 3.27
N MET A 267 -12.41 -21.86 3.92
CA MET A 267 -11.73 -20.71 3.33
C MET A 267 -10.23 -20.96 3.16
N ALA A 268 -9.60 -21.67 4.09
CA ALA A 268 -8.20 -22.08 3.95
C ALA A 268 -8.02 -23.01 2.74
N ASN A 269 -8.86 -24.04 2.63
CA ASN A 269 -8.83 -25.01 1.52
C ASN A 269 -9.12 -24.34 0.17
N LEU A 270 -10.05 -23.38 0.11
CA LEU A 270 -10.34 -22.62 -1.11
C LEU A 270 -9.15 -21.76 -1.56
N VAL A 271 -8.44 -21.12 -0.62
CA VAL A 271 -7.26 -20.31 -0.92
C VAL A 271 -6.12 -21.19 -1.43
N GLU A 272 -5.90 -22.34 -0.79
CA GLU A 272 -4.86 -23.29 -1.19
C GLU A 272 -5.16 -23.90 -2.56
N ASN A 273 -6.39 -24.37 -2.79
CA ASN A 273 -6.83 -24.90 -4.08
C ASN A 273 -6.70 -23.88 -5.21
N ARG A 274 -7.01 -22.60 -4.98
CA ARG A 274 -6.80 -21.55 -6.00
C ARG A 274 -5.33 -21.37 -6.33
N ARG A 275 -4.47 -21.43 -5.31
CA ARG A 275 -3.03 -21.23 -5.46
C ARG A 275 -2.39 -22.37 -6.26
N ASP A 276 -2.79 -23.60 -5.98
CA ASP A 276 -2.20 -24.79 -6.61
C ASP A 276 -2.72 -25.02 -8.03
N ASN A 277 -3.94 -24.58 -8.33
CA ASN A 277 -4.54 -24.70 -9.67
C ASN A 277 -4.27 -23.50 -10.59
N SER A 278 -3.55 -22.48 -10.13
CA SER A 278 -3.22 -21.29 -10.92
C SER A 278 -1.73 -21.17 -11.16
N LEU A 279 -1.30 -21.31 -12.42
CA LEU A 279 0.10 -21.09 -12.82
C LEU A 279 0.59 -19.70 -12.36
N PHE A 280 -0.26 -18.68 -12.47
CA PHE A 280 0.07 -17.32 -12.04
C PHE A 280 0.37 -17.26 -10.53
N LEU A 281 -0.51 -17.81 -9.69
CA LEU A 281 -0.33 -17.80 -8.23
C LEU A 281 0.82 -18.72 -7.79
N GLY A 282 1.04 -19.82 -8.52
CA GLY A 282 2.18 -20.71 -8.35
C GLY A 282 3.51 -20.01 -8.62
N VAL A 283 3.63 -19.26 -9.72
CA VAL A 283 4.84 -18.45 -10.01
C VAL A 283 5.02 -17.35 -8.98
N GLN A 284 3.95 -16.62 -8.63
CA GLN A 284 3.99 -15.55 -7.63
C GLN A 284 4.58 -16.04 -6.30
N LYS A 285 4.20 -17.23 -5.83
CA LYS A 285 4.72 -17.86 -4.60
C LYS A 285 6.25 -17.90 -4.54
N TYR A 286 6.93 -18.24 -5.64
CA TYR A 286 8.39 -18.32 -5.64
C TYR A 286 9.05 -16.94 -5.60
N PHE A 287 8.45 -15.93 -6.24
CA PHE A 287 8.90 -14.56 -6.10
C PHE A 287 8.67 -14.02 -4.69
N ASP A 288 7.56 -14.38 -4.03
CA ASP A 288 7.33 -14.03 -2.63
C ASP A 288 8.41 -14.61 -1.70
N TYR A 289 8.89 -15.84 -1.97
CA TYR A 289 10.07 -16.39 -1.28
C TYR A 289 11.34 -15.59 -1.56
N GLY A 290 11.57 -15.20 -2.82
CA GLY A 290 12.67 -14.31 -3.21
C GLY A 290 12.65 -12.97 -2.45
N ILE A 291 11.47 -12.35 -2.32
CA ILE A 291 11.26 -11.14 -1.55
C ILE A 291 11.58 -11.37 -0.06
N LYS A 292 11.09 -12.46 0.55
CA LYS A 292 11.40 -12.80 1.95
C LYS A 292 12.91 -12.93 2.17
N ILE A 293 13.62 -13.61 1.28
CA ILE A 293 15.08 -13.77 1.34
C ILE A 293 15.77 -12.41 1.19
N PHE A 294 15.35 -11.58 0.24
CA PHE A 294 15.88 -10.22 0.06
C PHE A 294 15.71 -9.37 1.32
N VAL A 295 14.53 -9.40 1.94
CA VAL A 295 14.25 -8.68 3.20
C VAL A 295 15.20 -9.12 4.30
N PHE A 296 15.38 -10.43 4.49
CA PHE A 296 16.28 -10.97 5.50
C PHE A 296 17.74 -10.53 5.28
N ILE A 297 18.26 -10.68 4.05
CA ILE A 297 19.61 -10.25 3.68
C ILE A 297 19.77 -8.74 3.90
N SER A 298 18.77 -7.94 3.52
CA SER A 298 18.78 -6.49 3.71
C SER A 298 18.86 -6.11 5.20
N ILE A 299 18.09 -6.78 6.05
CA ILE A 299 18.07 -6.54 7.49
C ILE A 299 19.40 -6.94 8.13
N LEU A 300 19.99 -8.08 7.77
CA LEU A 300 21.32 -8.47 8.24
C LEU A 300 22.40 -7.48 7.83
N PHE A 301 22.35 -7.02 6.57
CA PHE A 301 23.26 -6.02 6.05
C PHE A 301 23.13 -4.69 6.81
N LEU A 302 21.91 -4.18 6.97
CA LEU A 302 21.62 -2.92 7.66
C LEU A 302 22.01 -2.99 9.14
N HIS A 303 21.75 -4.10 9.82
CA HIS A 303 22.18 -4.30 11.21
C HIS A 303 23.71 -4.18 11.35
N LYS A 304 24.47 -4.81 10.44
CA LYS A 304 25.94 -4.69 10.41
C LYS A 304 26.41 -3.29 10.04
N LEU A 305 25.74 -2.64 9.08
CA LEU A 305 26.06 -1.27 8.66
C LEU A 305 25.91 -0.29 9.83
N LEU A 306 24.76 -0.32 10.53
CA LEU A 306 24.47 0.56 11.65
C LEU A 306 25.47 0.37 12.79
N LYS A 307 25.89 -0.87 13.09
CA LYS A 307 26.93 -1.13 14.11
C LYS A 307 28.26 -0.43 13.77
N ARG A 308 28.60 -0.33 12.48
CA ARG A 308 29.85 0.29 11.98
C ARG A 308 29.75 1.81 11.79
N MET A 309 28.55 2.39 11.78
CA MET A 309 28.39 3.83 11.68
C MET A 309 28.98 4.54 12.89
N LYS A 310 29.82 5.55 12.61
CA LYS A 310 30.42 6.47 13.59
C LYS A 310 29.50 7.68 13.80
N GLY A 311 29.59 8.32 14.96
CA GLY A 311 28.78 9.49 15.31
C GLY A 311 27.39 9.15 15.85
N ASP A 312 26.54 10.18 15.99
CA ASP A 312 25.15 9.99 16.42
C ASP A 312 24.32 9.35 15.30
N LYS A 313 23.84 8.14 15.57
CA LYS A 313 23.02 7.33 14.67
C LYS A 313 21.64 7.03 15.24
N THR A 314 21.22 7.75 16.28
CA THR A 314 19.97 7.50 17.01
C THR A 314 18.74 7.51 16.09
N GLU A 315 18.67 8.42 15.13
CA GLU A 315 17.58 8.46 14.16
C GLU A 315 17.55 7.19 13.28
N TYR A 316 18.72 6.71 12.84
CA TYR A 316 18.84 5.51 12.03
C TYR A 316 18.51 4.24 12.82
N THR A 317 18.97 4.14 14.07
CA THR A 317 18.69 3.00 14.94
C THR A 317 17.22 2.97 15.35
N SER A 318 16.61 4.14 15.60
CA SER A 318 15.18 4.27 15.85
C SER A 318 14.34 3.80 14.66
N PHE A 319 14.66 4.27 13.45
CA PHE A 319 13.94 3.84 12.25
C PHE A 319 14.15 2.35 11.97
N PHE A 320 15.36 1.83 12.15
CA PHE A 320 15.62 0.39 11.98
C PHE A 320 14.86 -0.46 13.01
N ALA A 321 14.75 -0.02 14.26
CA ALA A 321 13.92 -0.68 15.26
C ALA A 321 12.45 -0.74 14.79
N PHE A 322 11.93 0.35 14.22
CA PHE A 322 10.58 0.35 13.68
C PHE A 322 10.42 -0.62 12.51
N VAL A 323 11.39 -0.68 11.58
CA VAL A 323 11.37 -1.65 10.47
C VAL A 323 11.33 -3.08 10.99
N LEU A 324 12.16 -3.43 11.99
CA LEU A 324 12.16 -4.76 12.60
C LEU A 324 10.83 -5.08 13.27
N PHE A 325 10.33 -4.17 14.10
CA PHE A 325 9.04 -4.31 14.78
C PHE A 325 7.89 -4.52 13.79
N PHE A 326 7.81 -3.69 12.75
CA PHE A 326 6.72 -3.75 11.79
C PHE A 326 6.80 -5.01 10.92
N TYR A 327 8.00 -5.47 10.56
CA TYR A 327 8.15 -6.78 9.91
C TYR A 327 7.77 -7.94 10.81
N SER A 328 8.14 -7.90 12.09
CA SER A 328 7.72 -8.94 13.04
C SER A 328 6.20 -9.04 13.12
N PHE A 329 5.52 -7.90 13.22
CA PHE A 329 4.07 -7.84 13.11
C PHE A 329 3.57 -8.36 11.76
N ALA A 330 4.12 -7.89 10.64
CA ALA A 330 3.65 -8.26 9.31
C ALA A 330 3.84 -9.76 9.00
N PHE A 331 4.91 -10.38 9.49
CA PHE A 331 5.11 -11.82 9.38
C PHE A 331 4.07 -12.60 10.17
N ILE A 332 3.79 -12.21 11.42
CA ILE A 332 2.68 -12.82 12.19
C ILE A 332 1.35 -12.58 11.47
N ALA A 333 1.15 -11.38 10.91
CA ALA A 333 -0.07 -11.03 10.21
C ALA A 333 -0.31 -11.90 8.97
N THR A 334 0.73 -12.50 8.36
CA THR A 334 0.56 -13.43 7.24
C THR A 334 -0.19 -14.71 7.64
N SER A 335 -0.20 -15.06 8.93
CA SER A 335 -1.02 -16.15 9.47
C SER A 335 -2.51 -15.81 9.56
N PHE A 336 -2.91 -14.56 9.33
CA PHE A 336 -4.32 -14.14 9.30
C PHE A 336 -4.85 -13.98 7.87
N PRO A 337 -6.14 -14.23 7.64
CA PRO A 337 -6.79 -13.92 6.37
C PRO A 337 -6.53 -12.49 5.91
N SER A 338 -6.06 -12.33 4.67
CA SER A 338 -5.70 -11.01 4.08
C SER A 338 -4.60 -10.22 4.80
N GLY A 339 -4.04 -10.73 5.91
CA GLY A 339 -3.01 -10.02 6.69
C GLY A 339 -1.65 -9.99 6.00
N ALA A 340 -1.42 -10.87 5.01
CA ALA A 340 -0.25 -10.79 4.12
C ALA A 340 -0.08 -9.42 3.44
N ARG A 341 -1.16 -8.64 3.27
CA ARG A 341 -1.10 -7.29 2.70
C ARG A 341 -0.32 -6.29 3.57
N PHE A 342 -0.17 -6.53 4.87
CA PHE A 342 0.67 -5.71 5.74
C PHE A 342 2.16 -5.83 5.41
N MET A 343 2.59 -6.91 4.76
CA MET A 343 3.96 -7.03 4.24
C MET A 343 4.26 -5.93 3.22
N ASN A 344 3.29 -5.53 2.40
CA ASN A 344 3.46 -4.45 1.43
C ASN A 344 3.81 -3.12 2.10
N ILE A 345 3.19 -2.83 3.25
CA ILE A 345 3.49 -1.65 4.05
C ILE A 345 4.88 -1.77 4.69
N ALA A 346 5.27 -2.97 5.14
CA ALA A 346 6.61 -3.22 5.67
C ALA A 346 7.69 -2.98 4.60
N HIS A 347 7.45 -3.41 3.35
CA HIS A 347 8.33 -3.13 2.22
C HIS A 347 8.51 -1.63 1.99
N LEU A 348 7.44 -0.81 2.06
CA LEU A 348 7.55 0.64 1.93
C LEU A 348 8.52 1.23 2.97
N PHE A 349 8.40 0.83 4.24
CA PHE A 349 9.31 1.30 5.29
C PHE A 349 10.76 0.84 5.07
N LEU A 350 10.97 -0.41 4.66
CA LEU A 350 12.31 -0.92 4.33
C LEU A 350 12.95 -0.15 3.18
N LEU A 351 12.19 0.09 2.10
CA LEU A 351 12.69 0.78 0.91
C LEU A 351 13.04 2.24 1.20
N VAL A 352 12.24 2.93 2.01
CA VAL A 352 12.58 4.28 2.52
C VAL A 352 13.83 4.24 3.41
N PHE A 353 13.96 3.22 4.27
CA PHE A 353 15.15 3.09 5.10
C PHE A 353 16.40 2.76 4.27
N LEU A 354 16.29 1.91 3.24
CA LEU A 354 17.36 1.61 2.30
C LEU A 354 17.80 2.87 1.54
N VAL A 355 16.87 3.65 0.98
CA VAL A 355 17.24 4.86 0.24
C VAL A 355 17.87 5.92 1.14
N LYS A 356 17.38 6.05 2.39
CA LYS A 356 17.99 6.93 3.40
C LYS A 356 19.42 6.54 3.74
N ASN A 357 19.69 5.24 3.91
CA ASN A 357 21.05 4.76 4.17
C ASN A 357 21.93 4.90 2.92
N TYR A 358 21.39 4.67 1.72
CA TYR A 358 22.11 4.84 0.46
C TYR A 358 22.52 6.31 0.20
N ALA A 359 21.70 7.26 0.65
CA ALA A 359 22.01 8.68 0.53
C ALA A 359 23.37 9.03 1.19
N ILE A 360 23.74 8.32 2.26
CA ILE A 360 25.01 8.52 3.00
C ILE A 360 26.06 7.45 2.67
N TYR A 361 25.67 6.18 2.52
CA TYR A 361 26.57 5.05 2.35
C TYR A 361 26.42 4.38 0.98
N ARG A 362 27.36 4.65 0.07
CA ARG A 362 27.33 4.18 -1.34
C ARG A 362 28.40 3.16 -1.70
N ALA A 363 28.89 2.43 -0.71
CA ALA A 363 29.84 1.37 -0.99
C ALA A 363 29.26 0.32 -1.93
N ARG A 364 30.14 -0.39 -2.63
CA ARG A 364 29.78 -1.46 -3.58
C ARG A 364 28.80 -2.49 -2.98
N ARG A 365 28.95 -2.83 -1.69
CA ARG A 365 28.04 -3.77 -1.02
C ARG A 365 26.59 -3.27 -0.94
N MET A 366 26.37 -1.98 -0.69
CA MET A 366 25.01 -1.39 -0.68
C MET A 366 24.40 -1.39 -2.09
N LYS A 367 25.22 -1.05 -3.10
CA LYS A 367 24.81 -1.13 -4.51
C LYS A 367 24.40 -2.54 -4.90
N ASN A 368 25.19 -3.55 -4.55
CA ASN A 368 24.87 -4.96 -4.82
C ASN A 368 23.59 -5.40 -4.11
N LEU A 369 23.37 -4.98 -2.86
CA LEU A 369 22.12 -5.24 -2.15
C LEU A 369 20.93 -4.66 -2.91
N ILE A 370 21.00 -3.39 -3.32
CA ILE A 370 19.93 -2.73 -4.07
C ILE A 370 19.66 -3.43 -5.41
N MET A 371 20.72 -3.85 -6.13
CA MET A 371 20.56 -4.58 -7.39
C MET A 371 19.79 -5.90 -7.19
N LEU A 372 19.93 -6.54 -6.03
CA LEU A 372 19.20 -7.76 -5.67
C LEU A 372 17.69 -7.54 -5.54
N ALA A 373 17.24 -6.30 -5.33
CA ALA A 373 15.82 -5.98 -5.29
C ALA A 373 15.15 -6.20 -6.67
N LEU A 374 15.86 -5.92 -7.76
CA LEU A 374 15.27 -6.03 -9.10
C LEU A 374 14.76 -7.45 -9.42
N PRO A 375 15.58 -8.52 -9.32
CA PRO A 375 15.08 -9.88 -9.55
C PRO A 375 14.10 -10.33 -8.46
N ALA A 376 14.28 -9.92 -7.19
CA ALA A 376 13.37 -10.33 -6.11
C ALA A 376 11.94 -9.79 -6.33
N PHE A 377 11.81 -8.53 -6.75
CA PHE A 377 10.52 -7.88 -6.95
C PHE A 377 10.04 -7.87 -8.42
N SER A 378 10.75 -8.53 -9.35
CA SER A 378 10.46 -8.41 -10.79
C SER A 378 9.03 -8.84 -11.15
N PHE A 379 8.52 -9.93 -10.56
CA PHE A 379 7.15 -10.36 -10.77
C PHE A 379 6.13 -9.32 -10.27
N SER A 380 6.34 -8.78 -9.06
CA SER A 380 5.48 -7.72 -8.52
C SER A 380 5.52 -6.45 -9.37
N ILE A 381 6.70 -6.07 -9.87
CA ILE A 381 6.88 -4.94 -10.79
C ILE A 381 6.13 -5.18 -12.10
N ALA A 382 6.37 -6.33 -12.74
CA ALA A 382 5.75 -6.72 -14.00
C ALA A 382 4.23 -6.77 -13.88
N PHE A 383 3.72 -7.43 -12.83
CA PHE A 383 2.30 -7.56 -12.61
C PHE A 383 1.65 -6.23 -12.25
N THR A 384 2.08 -5.58 -11.17
CA THR A 384 1.36 -4.42 -10.63
C THR A 384 1.54 -3.17 -11.48
N ASN A 385 2.71 -2.94 -12.09
CA ASN A 385 2.96 -1.70 -12.83
C ASN A 385 2.66 -1.81 -14.33
N PHE A 386 2.56 -3.02 -14.89
CA PHE A 386 2.33 -3.20 -16.33
C PHE A 386 1.11 -4.06 -16.63
N MET A 387 1.08 -5.32 -16.19
CA MET A 387 0.00 -6.24 -16.54
C MET A 387 -1.36 -5.80 -15.97
N LEU A 388 -1.42 -5.46 -14.68
CA LEU A 388 -2.65 -5.10 -14.01
C LEU A 388 -3.31 -3.85 -14.62
N PRO A 389 -2.61 -2.71 -14.87
CA PRO A 389 -3.15 -1.60 -15.65
C PRO A 389 -3.75 -2.02 -16.99
N SER A 390 -3.05 -2.85 -17.77
CA SER A 390 -3.53 -3.30 -19.07
C SER A 390 -4.78 -4.18 -18.98
N LEU A 391 -4.99 -4.87 -17.86
CA LEU A 391 -6.17 -5.71 -17.62
C LEU A 391 -7.38 -4.90 -17.15
N ILE A 392 -7.16 -3.82 -16.38
CA ILE A 392 -8.26 -3.09 -15.72
C ILE A 392 -8.64 -1.78 -16.40
N LEU A 393 -7.82 -1.25 -17.31
CA LEU A 393 -8.07 0.03 -17.98
C LEU A 393 -8.60 -0.17 -19.40
N THR A 394 -9.30 0.83 -19.92
CA THR A 394 -9.65 0.87 -21.35
C THR A 394 -8.37 1.05 -22.20
N PRO A 395 -8.26 0.41 -23.39
CA PRO A 395 -7.08 0.52 -24.24
C PRO A 395 -6.75 1.96 -24.67
N THR A 396 -7.80 2.76 -24.87
CA THR A 396 -7.76 4.20 -25.19
C THR A 396 -7.02 5.03 -24.14
N PHE A 397 -6.96 4.61 -22.88
CA PHE A 397 -6.23 5.32 -21.83
C PHE A 397 -4.75 5.53 -22.17
N TRP A 398 -4.17 4.62 -22.98
CA TRP A 398 -2.74 4.63 -23.28
C TRP A 398 -2.31 5.66 -24.33
N TYR A 399 -3.24 6.11 -25.17
CA TYR A 399 -2.95 6.99 -26.31
C TYR A 399 -3.95 8.13 -26.49
N GLY A 400 -5.11 8.06 -25.83
CA GLY A 400 -6.14 9.09 -25.85
C GLY A 400 -5.71 10.33 -25.10
N ASN A 401 -6.17 11.48 -25.57
CA ASN A 401 -6.05 12.73 -24.82
C ASN A 401 -7.06 12.76 -23.66
N PHE A 402 -6.89 13.72 -22.74
CA PHE A 402 -7.73 13.83 -21.55
C PHE A 402 -9.23 13.86 -21.89
N PHE A 403 -9.62 14.68 -22.87
CA PHE A 403 -11.02 14.86 -23.25
C PHE A 403 -11.62 13.60 -23.86
N TRP A 404 -10.85 12.86 -24.66
CA TRP A 404 -11.28 11.60 -25.25
C TRP A 404 -11.57 10.54 -24.19
N THR A 405 -10.70 10.41 -23.18
CA THR A 405 -10.94 9.49 -22.06
C THR A 405 -12.22 9.85 -21.29
N ILE A 406 -12.49 11.14 -21.09
CA ILE A 406 -13.75 11.60 -20.47
C ILE A 406 -14.96 11.27 -21.34
N LEU A 407 -14.89 11.52 -22.65
CA LEU A 407 -15.99 11.25 -23.58
C LEU A 407 -16.32 9.75 -23.67
N GLU A 408 -15.31 8.89 -23.67
CA GLU A 408 -15.51 7.43 -23.70
C GLU A 408 -16.25 6.91 -22.46
N GLY A 409 -15.96 7.47 -21.29
CA GLY A 409 -16.66 7.11 -20.06
C GLY A 409 -17.99 7.80 -19.87
N TRP A 410 -18.32 8.77 -20.74
CA TRP A 410 -19.54 9.56 -20.63
C TRP A 410 -20.76 8.69 -20.91
N GLY A 411 -21.71 8.67 -19.97
CA GLY A 411 -22.91 7.84 -20.09
C GLY A 411 -22.71 6.34 -19.84
N PHE A 412 -21.52 5.89 -19.38
CA PHE A 412 -21.29 4.49 -19.03
C PHE A 412 -22.30 3.97 -17.98
N ARG A 413 -22.82 2.78 -18.22
CA ARG A 413 -23.73 2.03 -17.33
C ARG A 413 -23.24 0.57 -17.26
N THR A 414 -23.32 -0.02 -16.08
CA THR A 414 -22.96 -1.44 -15.81
C THR A 414 -24.12 -2.39 -16.02
#